data_AF-A0A962PJ28-F1
#
_entry.id   AF-A0A962PJ28-F1
#
_cell.length_a   1.000
_cell.length_b   1.000
_cell.length_c   1.000
_cell.angle_alpha   90.00
_cell.angle_beta   90.00
_cell.angle_gamma   90.00
#
_symmetry.space_group_name_H-M   'P 1'
#
loop_
_entity.id
_entity.type
_entity.pdbx_description
1 polymer ?
#
loop_
_entity_poly.entity_id
_entity_poly.type
_entity_poly.pdbx_seq_one_letter_code
_entity_poly.pdbx_strand_id
1 'polypeptide(L)'
;MSLKRLPLFIFSGMIALAAFVPQIRPVYAQMQDEGTADGLNLVPRGVYMVNVQRASDGAPGDFIMHGSNIGTVSGCIDVTEPEVKVVFTMNKVEISLEKDSEFELKNDEVRYGTYSCDIKTRTATFDVRLNRDELIDRNIKSIGVKSKTYGMYTDTKINPSKDKIEFSSQSTAGSYFETFWFYPSNTVILHTPGAKRDQDVGPLIDKFAESKGLVPLSKTLKGFTLPDTAMNIKYYTDPRGSVIHQLSAPDDNVKVGMLTAQRTFYGSDGALTQSYTLDVYALKPGMND
;
A
#
# COMPACT_ATOMS: atom_id res chain seq x y z
N MET A 1 20.46 25.57 24.67
CA MET A 1 19.04 25.14 24.57
C MET A 1 18.77 24.74 23.13
N SER A 2 18.73 23.44 22.85
CA SER A 2 18.48 22.91 21.50
C SER A 2 17.11 22.23 21.51
N LEU A 3 16.15 22.80 20.77
CA LEU A 3 14.83 22.20 20.56
C LEU A 3 14.99 20.97 19.67
N LYS A 4 14.87 19.78 20.26
CA LYS A 4 14.68 18.53 19.52
C LYS A 4 13.25 18.51 18.94
N ARG A 5 13.14 18.46 17.62
CA ARG A 5 11.87 18.24 16.91
C ARG A 5 11.44 16.78 17.08
N LEU A 6 10.19 16.56 17.51
CA LEU A 6 9.51 15.27 17.41
C LEU A 6 9.11 15.00 15.95
N PRO A 7 9.26 13.78 15.41
CA PRO A 7 8.50 13.35 14.26
C PRO A 7 7.15 12.78 14.71
N LEU A 8 6.08 13.26 14.07
CA LEU A 8 4.74 12.71 14.15
C LEU A 8 4.68 11.50 13.19
N PHE A 9 4.37 10.30 13.69
CA PHE A 9 4.14 9.10 12.90
C PHE A 9 2.84 8.44 13.36
N ILE A 10 1.85 8.26 12.45
CA ILE A 10 0.91 7.12 12.27
C ILE A 10 0.34 7.32 10.84
N PHE A 11 0.41 6.39 9.87
CA PHE A 11 -0.42 5.18 9.70
C PHE A 11 0.21 4.20 8.68
N SER A 12 0.14 2.89 8.97
CA SER A 12 -0.16 1.90 7.93
C SER A 12 -1.68 1.82 7.85
N GLY A 13 -2.20 2.24 6.71
CA GLY A 13 -3.63 2.34 6.44
C GLY A 13 -3.79 3.23 5.22
N MET A 14 -4.18 2.64 4.09
CA MET A 14 -4.62 3.28 2.85
C MET A 14 -4.30 4.79 2.78
N ILE A 15 -3.18 5.17 2.17
CA ILE A 15 -2.92 6.58 1.88
C ILE A 15 -3.18 6.80 0.40
N ALA A 16 -4.42 7.22 0.12
CA ALA A 16 -4.66 8.63 -0.12
C ALA A 16 -3.52 9.46 -0.76
N LEU A 17 -2.86 9.07 -1.86
CA LEU A 17 -2.13 9.99 -2.74
C LEU A 17 -3.15 10.96 -3.39
N ALA A 18 -3.76 11.81 -2.56
CA ALA A 18 -4.60 12.91 -2.97
C ALA A 18 -3.67 13.98 -3.55
N ALA A 19 -3.43 13.93 -4.85
CA ALA A 19 -2.87 15.08 -5.55
C ALA A 19 -3.86 16.24 -5.42
N PHE A 20 -3.36 17.41 -4.99
CA PHE A 20 -4.16 18.62 -4.91
C PHE A 20 -3.99 19.47 -6.17
N VAL A 21 -5.13 19.64 -6.83
CA VAL A 21 -5.61 20.71 -7.70
C VAL A 21 -4.74 21.99 -7.72
N PRO A 22 -4.15 22.39 -8.85
CA PRO A 22 -3.94 23.80 -9.12
C PRO A 22 -5.31 24.45 -9.32
N GLN A 23 -5.57 25.57 -8.63
CA GLN A 23 -6.86 26.29 -8.67
C GLN A 23 -7.47 26.33 -10.07
N ILE A 24 -8.52 25.53 -10.29
CA ILE A 24 -9.40 25.67 -11.43
C ILE A 24 -10.18 26.96 -11.16
N ARG A 25 -9.90 28.02 -11.95
CA ARG A 25 -10.83 29.14 -12.09
C ARG A 25 -12.21 28.56 -12.37
N PRO A 26 -13.30 29.05 -11.76
CA PRO A 26 -14.62 28.47 -11.99
C PRO A 26 -15.01 28.67 -13.46
N VAL A 27 -14.83 27.63 -14.28
CA VAL A 27 -15.45 27.54 -15.61
C VAL A 27 -16.83 26.90 -15.38
N TYR A 28 -17.71 27.65 -14.72
CA TYR A 28 -19.15 27.44 -14.82
C TYR A 28 -19.61 28.18 -16.07
N ALA A 29 -19.40 27.58 -17.25
CA ALA A 29 -20.09 27.90 -18.50
C ALA A 29 -19.45 27.06 -19.61
N GLN A 30 -19.93 25.83 -19.77
CA GLN A 30 -19.96 25.01 -21.00
C GLN A 30 -20.23 23.56 -20.59
N MET A 31 -21.39 23.34 -19.99
CA MET A 31 -22.04 22.03 -19.90
C MET A 31 -23.45 22.21 -20.47
N GLN A 32 -23.51 22.52 -21.75
CA GLN A 32 -24.74 22.49 -22.56
C GLN A 32 -24.29 22.43 -24.02
N ASP A 33 -24.89 21.49 -24.75
CA ASP A 33 -24.62 21.04 -26.12
C ASP A 33 -23.33 20.20 -26.28
N GLU A 34 -23.35 18.95 -26.77
CA GLU A 34 -24.32 18.24 -27.59
C GLU A 34 -24.49 16.80 -27.08
N GLY A 35 -25.71 16.43 -26.72
CA GLY A 35 -26.08 15.04 -26.52
C GLY A 35 -26.25 14.36 -27.87
N THR A 36 -25.30 13.51 -28.23
CA THR A 36 -25.58 12.38 -29.13
C THR A 36 -26.10 11.22 -28.27
N ALA A 37 -27.03 10.44 -28.81
CA ALA A 37 -27.79 9.41 -28.11
C ALA A 37 -26.97 8.15 -27.74
N ASP A 38 -25.66 8.30 -27.53
CA ASP A 38 -24.73 7.25 -27.15
C ASP A 38 -24.17 7.60 -25.77
N GLY A 39 -24.63 6.89 -24.73
CA GLY A 39 -24.00 6.79 -23.41
C GLY A 39 -23.67 8.11 -22.68
N LEU A 40 -24.29 8.34 -21.52
CA LEU A 40 -23.84 9.43 -20.65
C LEU A 40 -22.43 9.11 -20.10
N ASN A 41 -21.40 9.66 -20.73
CA ASN A 41 -19.99 9.52 -20.33
C ASN A 41 -19.71 10.36 -19.08
N LEU A 42 -19.68 9.72 -17.92
CA LEU A 42 -19.28 10.35 -16.67
C LEU A 42 -17.75 10.29 -16.56
N VAL A 43 -17.03 11.15 -17.27
CA VAL A 43 -15.57 11.21 -17.14
C VAL A 43 -15.21 11.59 -15.69
N PRO A 44 -14.59 10.71 -14.90
CA PRO A 44 -14.02 11.15 -13.64
C PRO A 44 -12.79 11.97 -14.02
N ARG A 45 -12.88 13.28 -13.81
CA ARG A 45 -11.73 14.20 -13.79
C ARG A 45 -10.87 13.92 -12.55
N GLY A 46 -10.52 12.67 -12.37
CA GLY A 46 -10.00 12.13 -11.12
C GLY A 46 -8.48 12.08 -11.17
N VAL A 47 -7.90 12.59 -10.10
CA VAL A 47 -6.53 12.28 -9.72
C VAL A 47 -6.43 10.77 -9.46
N TYR A 48 -5.36 10.15 -9.96
CA TYR A 48 -5.01 8.79 -9.58
C TYR A 48 -4.19 8.81 -8.29
N MET A 49 -4.67 8.04 -7.32
CA MET A 49 -3.89 7.62 -6.17
C MET A 49 -2.92 6.53 -6.62
N VAL A 50 -1.64 6.62 -6.29
CA VAL A 50 -0.67 5.57 -6.65
C VAL A 50 -0.20 4.85 -5.39
N ASN A 51 -0.33 3.54 -5.38
CA ASN A 51 0.20 2.67 -4.33
C ASN A 51 1.28 1.76 -4.89
N VAL A 52 2.27 1.41 -4.08
CA VAL A 52 3.34 0.49 -4.46
C VAL A 52 3.06 -0.87 -3.81
N GLN A 53 3.08 -1.91 -4.62
CA GLN A 53 2.71 -3.27 -4.25
C GLN A 53 3.80 -4.27 -4.64
N ARG A 54 3.88 -5.37 -3.90
CA ARG A 54 4.76 -6.50 -4.25
C ARG A 54 4.20 -7.25 -5.46
N ALA A 55 5.05 -7.56 -6.44
CA ALA A 55 4.68 -8.47 -7.52
C ALA A 55 4.73 -9.91 -6.99
N SER A 56 3.59 -10.62 -7.00
CA SER A 56 3.49 -12.00 -6.50
C SER A 56 4.11 -13.05 -7.43
N ASP A 57 4.26 -12.71 -8.71
CA ASP A 57 4.73 -13.56 -9.80
C ASP A 57 5.95 -12.97 -10.55
N GLY A 58 6.59 -11.96 -9.97
CA GLY A 58 7.68 -11.21 -10.60
C GLY A 58 9.08 -11.76 -10.36
N ALA A 59 10.05 -11.26 -11.13
CA ALA A 59 11.47 -11.44 -10.87
C ALA A 59 11.89 -10.73 -9.57
N PRO A 60 13.03 -11.10 -8.95
CA PRO A 60 13.57 -10.34 -7.84
C PRO A 60 13.73 -8.86 -8.20
N GLY A 61 13.18 -7.98 -7.36
CA GLY A 61 13.19 -6.53 -7.60
C GLY A 61 11.95 -6.00 -8.34
N ASP A 62 11.04 -6.87 -8.80
CA ASP A 62 9.77 -6.44 -9.38
C ASP A 62 8.82 -5.87 -8.31
N PHE A 63 8.12 -4.81 -8.69
CA PHE A 63 7.04 -4.24 -7.92
C PHE A 63 5.97 -3.67 -8.87
N ILE A 64 4.76 -3.52 -8.36
CA ILE A 64 3.62 -2.99 -9.10
C ILE A 64 3.31 -1.60 -8.55
N MET A 65 3.20 -0.64 -9.44
CA MET A 65 2.57 0.65 -9.15
C MET A 65 1.11 0.55 -9.54
N HIS A 66 0.25 0.46 -8.53
CA HIS A 66 -1.19 0.40 -8.67
C HIS A 66 -1.77 1.81 -8.59
N GLY A 67 -2.23 2.33 -9.73
CA GLY A 67 -2.98 3.56 -9.81
C GLY A 67 -4.47 3.29 -9.63
N SER A 68 -5.14 4.02 -8.74
CA SER A 68 -6.60 3.95 -8.57
C SER A 68 -7.19 5.35 -8.54
N ASN A 69 -8.27 5.58 -9.30
CA ASN A 69 -8.99 6.84 -9.25
C ASN A 69 -9.59 7.07 -7.84
N ILE A 70 -9.56 8.30 -7.34
CA ILE A 70 -10.11 8.62 -6.01
C ILE A 70 -11.65 8.57 -6.02
N GLY A 71 -12.28 8.75 -7.19
CA GLY A 71 -13.71 8.64 -7.37
C GLY A 71 -14.17 7.20 -7.58
N THR A 72 -15.17 6.79 -6.82
CA THR A 72 -15.92 5.55 -7.07
C THR A 72 -17.29 5.91 -7.61
N VAL A 73 -17.73 5.23 -8.67
CA VAL A 73 -19.10 5.38 -9.18
C VAL A 73 -19.86 4.12 -8.82
N SER A 74 -21.12 4.27 -8.39
CA SER A 74 -22.01 3.15 -8.09
C SER A 74 -23.18 3.18 -9.05
N GLY A 75 -23.51 2.03 -9.63
CA GLY A 75 -24.63 1.90 -10.56
C GLY A 75 -24.45 0.72 -11.50
N CYS A 76 -25.22 0.73 -12.57
CA CYS A 76 -25.05 -0.18 -13.71
C CYS A 76 -24.10 0.46 -14.71
N ILE A 77 -22.84 0.48 -14.31
CA ILE A 77 -21.74 1.14 -15.02
C ILE A 77 -20.78 0.10 -15.57
N ASP A 78 -20.34 0.32 -16.79
CA ASP A 78 -19.12 -0.28 -17.30
C ASP A 78 -18.00 0.75 -17.18
N VAL A 79 -16.82 0.28 -16.76
CA VAL A 79 -15.63 1.12 -16.60
C VAL A 79 -14.58 0.62 -17.58
N THR A 80 -14.20 1.49 -18.50
CA THR A 80 -13.05 1.26 -19.37
C THR A 80 -11.80 1.69 -18.62
N GLU A 81 -10.90 0.74 -18.35
CA GLU A 81 -9.61 1.02 -17.72
C GLU A 81 -8.73 1.89 -18.65
N PRO A 82 -7.86 2.74 -18.08
CA PRO A 82 -7.00 3.59 -18.89
C PRO A 82 -5.94 2.76 -19.63
N GLU A 83 -5.59 3.20 -20.84
CA GLU A 83 -4.48 2.61 -21.59
C GLU A 83 -3.17 3.23 -21.13
N VAL A 84 -2.24 2.40 -20.64
CA VAL A 84 -1.00 2.87 -20.02
C VAL A 84 0.22 2.50 -20.84
N LYS A 85 1.10 3.49 -21.04
CA LYS A 85 2.40 3.33 -21.68
C LYS A 85 3.51 3.79 -20.74
N VAL A 86 4.51 2.94 -20.55
CA VAL A 86 5.70 3.26 -19.74
C VAL A 86 6.84 3.68 -20.65
N VAL A 87 7.42 4.85 -20.39
CA VAL A 87 8.54 5.40 -21.16
C VAL A 87 9.69 5.73 -20.21
N PHE A 88 10.85 5.11 -20.46
CA PHE A 88 12.08 5.45 -19.78
C PHE A 88 12.76 6.63 -20.48
N THR A 89 13.05 7.68 -19.72
CA THR A 89 13.77 8.87 -20.16
C THR A 89 15.00 9.09 -19.27
N MET A 90 15.78 10.15 -19.53
CA MET A 90 16.98 10.44 -18.76
C MET A 90 16.62 10.68 -17.28
N ASN A 91 17.04 9.76 -16.41
CA ASN A 91 16.80 9.77 -14.97
C ASN A 91 15.31 9.78 -14.54
N LYS A 92 14.35 9.50 -15.43
CA LYS A 92 12.91 9.51 -15.12
C LYS A 92 12.16 8.40 -15.84
N VAL A 93 11.20 7.78 -15.14
CA VAL A 93 10.16 6.93 -15.73
C VAL A 93 8.89 7.77 -15.87
N GLU A 94 8.34 7.84 -17.08
CA GLU A 94 7.05 8.47 -17.35
C GLU A 94 6.01 7.37 -17.64
N ILE A 95 4.98 7.32 -16.80
CA ILE A 95 3.79 6.50 -16.98
C ILE A 95 2.74 7.39 -17.65
N SER A 96 2.53 7.18 -18.95
CA SER A 96 1.58 7.93 -19.77
C SER A 96 0.26 7.19 -19.88
N LEU A 97 -0.84 7.84 -19.47
CA LEU A 97 -2.19 7.40 -19.78
C LEU A 97 -2.52 7.93 -21.19
N GLU A 98 -2.43 7.06 -22.19
CA GLU A 98 -2.67 7.40 -23.60
C GLU A 98 -4.16 7.58 -23.88
N LYS A 99 -4.99 6.79 -23.18
CA LYS A 99 -6.43 6.95 -23.06
C LYS A 99 -6.82 6.98 -21.57
N ASP A 100 -7.55 8.00 -21.15
CA ASP A 100 -8.08 8.06 -19.79
C ASP A 100 -9.27 7.09 -19.61
N SER A 101 -9.60 6.79 -18.35
CA SER A 101 -10.73 5.92 -18.03
C SER A 101 -12.07 6.58 -18.35
N GLU A 102 -12.99 5.81 -18.91
CA GLU A 102 -14.36 6.23 -19.22
C GLU A 102 -15.36 5.41 -18.40
N PHE A 103 -16.40 6.07 -17.87
CA PHE A 103 -17.50 5.42 -17.18
C PHE A 103 -18.73 5.56 -18.04
N GLU A 104 -19.19 4.43 -18.56
CA GLU A 104 -20.37 4.35 -19.39
C GLU A 104 -21.54 3.85 -18.54
N LEU A 105 -22.59 4.67 -18.47
CA LEU A 105 -23.86 4.23 -17.91
C LEU A 105 -24.59 3.39 -18.97
N LYS A 106 -24.93 2.14 -18.64
CA LYS A 106 -25.81 1.33 -19.49
C LYS A 106 -27.16 2.01 -19.57
N ASN A 107 -27.46 2.60 -20.73
CA ASN A 107 -28.67 3.38 -20.96
C ASN A 107 -29.69 2.62 -21.80
N ASP A 108 -29.61 1.29 -21.78
CA ASP A 108 -30.29 0.41 -22.71
C ASP A 108 -31.83 0.46 -22.57
N GLU A 109 -32.37 1.11 -21.52
CA GLU A 109 -33.74 1.63 -21.41
C GLU A 109 -33.92 2.36 -20.06
N VAL A 110 -34.70 3.45 -20.02
CA VAL A 110 -35.08 4.14 -18.76
C VAL A 110 -36.06 3.24 -17.98
N ARG A 111 -35.53 2.27 -17.23
CA ARG A 111 -36.33 1.29 -16.49
C ARG A 111 -36.61 1.78 -15.07
N TYR A 112 -37.77 2.41 -14.88
CA TYR A 112 -38.33 2.79 -13.58
C TYR A 112 -38.76 1.59 -12.70
N GLY A 113 -38.56 0.35 -13.17
CA GLY A 113 -38.93 -0.87 -12.46
C GLY A 113 -37.78 -1.87 -12.44
N THR A 114 -37.30 -2.18 -11.23
CA THR A 114 -36.43 -3.31 -10.87
C THR A 114 -35.12 -3.47 -11.65
N TYR A 115 -34.02 -3.12 -10.99
CA TYR A 115 -32.62 -3.27 -11.42
C TYR A 115 -32.32 -4.67 -11.99
N SER A 116 -32.36 -4.83 -13.32
CA SER A 116 -31.96 -6.06 -14.01
C SER A 116 -30.43 -6.21 -14.14
N CYS A 117 -29.67 -5.30 -13.53
CA CYS A 117 -28.21 -5.25 -13.53
C CYS A 117 -27.73 -5.20 -12.08
N ASP A 118 -26.64 -5.92 -11.79
CA ASP A 118 -25.99 -5.87 -10.49
C ASP A 118 -25.42 -4.47 -10.27
N ILE A 119 -25.97 -3.72 -9.31
CA ILE A 119 -25.37 -2.46 -8.87
C ILE A 119 -24.00 -2.79 -8.26
N LYS A 120 -22.94 -2.30 -8.92
CA LYS A 120 -21.56 -2.49 -8.46
C LYS A 120 -20.91 -1.13 -8.28
N THR A 121 -20.14 -1.01 -7.20
CA THR A 121 -19.21 0.11 -7.04
C THR A 121 -17.96 -0.22 -7.85
N ARG A 122 -17.59 0.67 -8.78
CA ARG A 122 -16.39 0.50 -9.60
C ARG A 122 -15.50 1.73 -9.49
N THR A 123 -14.21 1.48 -9.63
CA THR A 123 -13.15 2.47 -9.66
C THR A 123 -12.26 2.14 -10.84
N ALA A 124 -11.80 3.16 -11.57
CA ALA A 124 -10.82 2.96 -12.63
C ALA A 124 -9.43 2.74 -12.01
N THR A 125 -8.75 1.68 -12.43
CA THR A 125 -7.43 1.31 -11.94
C THR A 125 -6.47 1.03 -13.08
N PHE A 126 -5.18 1.11 -12.81
CA PHE A 126 -4.14 0.61 -13.70
C PHE A 126 -2.97 0.04 -12.90
N ASP A 127 -2.30 -0.94 -13.48
CA ASP A 127 -1.09 -1.52 -12.91
C ASP A 127 0.09 -1.32 -13.84
N VAL A 128 1.19 -0.82 -13.28
CA VAL A 128 2.48 -0.74 -13.98
C VAL A 128 3.51 -1.56 -13.22
N ARG A 129 4.08 -2.56 -13.90
CA ARG A 129 5.20 -3.33 -13.36
C ARG A 129 6.51 -2.62 -13.65
N LEU A 130 7.31 -2.40 -12.62
CA LEU A 130 8.67 -1.87 -12.72
C LEU A 130 9.64 -2.78 -11.98
N ASN A 131 10.92 -2.71 -12.34
CA ASN A 131 11.98 -3.47 -11.69
C ASN A 131 13.00 -2.53 -11.04
N ARG A 132 13.29 -2.75 -9.76
CA ARG A 132 14.26 -1.98 -8.96
C ARG A 132 15.63 -1.90 -9.60
N ASP A 133 16.16 -3.02 -10.08
CA ASP A 133 17.53 -3.09 -10.60
C ASP A 133 17.63 -2.29 -11.92
N GLU A 134 16.60 -2.35 -12.76
CA GLU A 134 16.51 -1.48 -13.94
C GLU A 134 16.47 0.02 -13.58
N LEU A 135 15.75 0.38 -12.50
CA LEU A 135 15.74 1.78 -12.03
C LEU A 135 17.12 2.23 -11.55
N ILE A 136 17.89 1.35 -10.89
CA ILE A 136 19.26 1.62 -10.44
C ILE A 136 20.18 1.77 -11.64
N ASP A 137 20.18 0.80 -12.55
CA ASP A 137 21.06 0.73 -13.72
C ASP A 137 20.88 1.94 -14.65
N ARG A 138 19.62 2.38 -14.83
CA ARG A 138 19.28 3.56 -15.64
C ARG A 138 19.38 4.88 -14.86
N ASN A 139 19.85 4.85 -13.61
CA ASN A 139 19.98 6.01 -12.72
C ASN A 139 18.68 6.83 -12.59
N ILE A 140 17.53 6.15 -12.52
CA ILE A 140 16.23 6.81 -12.38
C ILE A 140 16.11 7.47 -11.01
N LYS A 141 15.65 8.74 -11.01
CA LYS A 141 15.48 9.59 -9.83
C LYS A 141 14.06 10.07 -9.63
N SER A 142 13.17 9.90 -10.60
CA SER A 142 11.75 10.15 -10.40
C SER A 142 10.86 9.26 -11.27
N ILE A 143 9.63 9.08 -10.80
CA ILE A 143 8.55 8.42 -11.53
C ILE A 143 7.39 9.42 -11.61
N GLY A 144 6.96 9.71 -12.84
CA GLY A 144 5.84 10.61 -13.09
C GLY A 144 4.67 9.89 -13.73
N VAL A 145 3.46 10.23 -13.30
CA VAL A 145 2.21 9.79 -13.95
C VAL A 145 1.61 10.98 -14.68
N LYS A 146 1.26 10.80 -15.96
CA LYS A 146 0.77 11.85 -16.83
C LYS A 146 -0.36 11.33 -17.69
N SER A 147 -1.44 12.10 -17.79
CA SER A 147 -2.47 11.91 -18.81
C SER A 147 -2.16 12.77 -20.03
N LYS A 148 -2.42 12.22 -21.21
CA LYS A 148 -2.38 12.98 -22.46
C LYS A 148 -3.40 14.12 -22.47
N THR A 149 -4.55 13.92 -21.85
CA THR A 149 -5.66 14.87 -21.78
C THR A 149 -5.46 15.93 -20.70
N TYR A 150 -4.99 15.51 -19.52
CA TYR A 150 -5.01 16.36 -18.31
C TYR A 150 -3.61 16.81 -17.85
N GLY A 151 -2.55 16.33 -18.49
CA GLY A 151 -1.17 16.65 -18.13
C GLY A 151 -0.67 15.81 -16.95
N MET A 152 0.31 16.34 -16.23
CA MET A 152 1.02 15.59 -15.18
C MET A 152 0.19 15.52 -13.89
N TYR A 153 -0.11 14.31 -13.43
CA TYR A 153 -0.78 14.08 -12.16
C TYR A 153 0.21 14.09 -10.99
N THR A 154 1.32 13.39 -11.16
CA THR A 154 2.33 13.23 -10.10
C THR A 154 3.74 13.20 -10.68
N ASP A 155 4.70 13.69 -9.92
CA ASP A 155 6.13 13.48 -10.14
C ASP A 155 6.76 13.18 -8.78
N THR A 156 7.01 11.91 -8.53
CA THR A 156 7.53 11.42 -7.24
C THR A 156 9.01 11.16 -7.38
N LYS A 157 9.82 11.79 -6.52
CA LYS A 157 11.25 11.51 -6.46
C LYS A 157 11.46 10.13 -5.86
N ILE A 158 12.40 9.39 -6.41
CA ILE A 158 12.78 8.08 -5.91
C ILE A 158 14.28 8.01 -5.63
N ASN A 159 14.64 7.25 -4.61
CA ASN A 159 16.01 6.85 -4.33
C ASN A 159 16.06 5.32 -4.26
N PRO A 160 16.18 4.64 -5.42
CA PRO A 160 16.26 3.19 -5.46
C PRO A 160 17.63 2.74 -4.94
N SER A 161 17.63 1.66 -4.17
CA SER A 161 18.81 0.98 -3.65
C SER A 161 18.54 -0.52 -3.65
N LYS A 162 19.57 -1.34 -3.43
CA LYS A 162 19.46 -2.81 -3.47
C LYS A 162 18.28 -3.37 -2.65
N ASP A 163 18.04 -2.83 -1.47
CA ASP A 163 17.09 -3.41 -0.52
C ASP A 163 15.77 -2.64 -0.42
N LYS A 164 15.68 -1.44 -1.01
CA LYS A 164 14.51 -0.57 -0.90
C LYS A 164 14.44 0.50 -1.99
N ILE A 165 13.25 1.06 -2.18
CA ILE A 165 13.04 2.34 -2.87
C ILE A 165 12.45 3.32 -1.87
N GLU A 166 13.11 4.46 -1.70
CA GLU A 166 12.56 5.58 -0.93
C GLU A 166 11.82 6.52 -1.88
N PHE A 167 10.57 6.81 -1.58
CA PHE A 167 9.72 7.74 -2.31
C PHE A 167 9.63 9.05 -1.55
N SER A 168 9.76 10.16 -2.26
CA SER A 168 9.62 11.51 -1.73
C SER A 168 8.73 12.34 -2.64
N SER A 169 7.64 12.86 -2.07
CA SER A 169 6.75 13.80 -2.74
C SER A 169 6.61 15.07 -1.91
N GLN A 170 6.47 16.21 -2.59
CA GLN A 170 6.16 17.48 -1.95
C GLN A 170 4.70 17.82 -2.20
N SER A 171 4.01 18.20 -1.14
CA SER A 171 2.66 18.75 -1.18
C SER A 171 2.61 20.10 -0.47
N THR A 172 1.50 20.81 -0.63
CA THR A 172 1.20 22.02 0.15
C THR A 172 1.09 21.76 1.66
N ALA A 173 0.71 20.54 2.06
CA ALA A 173 0.60 20.13 3.45
C ALA A 173 1.95 19.69 4.07
N GLY A 174 2.98 19.49 3.25
CA GLY A 174 4.31 19.06 3.69
C GLY A 174 4.98 18.08 2.74
N SER A 175 6.15 17.58 3.16
CA SER A 175 6.87 16.52 2.45
C SER A 175 6.42 15.16 2.97
N TYR A 176 6.09 14.27 2.04
CA TYR A 176 5.78 12.87 2.34
C TYR A 176 6.96 11.99 1.96
N PHE A 177 7.25 11.03 2.83
CA PHE A 177 8.33 10.07 2.66
C PHE A 177 7.80 8.66 2.91
N GLU A 178 8.05 7.77 1.97
CA GLU A 178 7.68 6.36 2.07
C GLU A 178 8.87 5.50 1.69
N THR A 179 8.97 4.30 2.25
CA THR A 179 10.03 3.35 1.91
C THR A 179 9.41 2.00 1.59
N PHE A 180 9.54 1.58 0.34
CA PHE A 180 9.19 0.23 -0.08
C PHE A 180 10.40 -0.69 0.07
N TRP A 181 10.27 -1.73 0.89
CA TRP A 181 11.35 -2.69 1.16
C TRP A 181 11.22 -3.92 0.28
N PHE A 182 12.32 -4.37 -0.32
CA PHE A 182 12.40 -5.66 -1.00
C PHE A 182 12.83 -6.72 0.01
N TYR A 183 11.85 -7.38 0.62
CA TYR A 183 12.12 -8.41 1.62
C TYR A 183 12.80 -9.64 1.01
N PRO A 184 13.77 -10.26 1.72
CA PRO A 184 14.25 -11.59 1.38
C PRO A 184 13.11 -12.61 1.29
N SER A 185 13.22 -13.60 0.41
CA SER A 185 12.17 -14.61 0.19
C SER A 185 11.86 -15.47 1.42
N ASN A 186 12.79 -15.56 2.37
CA ASN A 186 12.64 -16.24 3.65
C ASN A 186 12.19 -15.31 4.80
N THR A 187 11.59 -14.16 4.47
CA THR A 187 11.02 -13.25 5.47
C THR A 187 9.73 -13.82 6.03
N VAL A 188 9.62 -13.82 7.36
CA VAL A 188 8.43 -14.22 8.11
C VAL A 188 8.02 -13.07 9.03
N ILE A 189 6.71 -12.85 9.13
CA ILE A 189 6.11 -11.91 10.07
C ILE A 189 5.55 -12.75 11.22
N LEU A 190 5.98 -12.47 12.45
CA LEU A 190 5.38 -13.05 13.64
C LEU A 190 4.45 -12.04 14.29
N HIS A 191 3.26 -12.51 14.65
CA HIS A 191 2.29 -11.68 15.35
C HIS A 191 1.46 -12.45 16.36
N THR A 192 0.88 -11.71 17.30
CA THR A 192 0.08 -12.26 18.41
C THR A 192 -1.26 -11.53 18.47
N PRO A 193 -2.27 -11.95 17.69
CA PRO A 193 -3.53 -11.23 17.57
C PRO A 193 -4.33 -11.20 18.89
N GLY A 194 -4.03 -12.11 19.83
CA GLY A 194 -4.64 -12.13 21.16
C GLY A 194 -4.06 -11.12 22.16
N ALA A 195 -2.97 -10.43 21.83
CA ALA A 195 -2.37 -9.42 22.69
C ALA A 195 -3.21 -8.14 22.67
N LYS A 196 -3.42 -7.52 23.84
CA LYS A 196 -4.16 -6.25 23.91
C LYS A 196 -3.34 -5.10 23.31
N ARG A 197 -4.03 -4.04 22.87
CA ARG A 197 -3.40 -2.87 22.24
C ARG A 197 -2.43 -2.13 23.15
N ASP A 198 -2.62 -2.19 24.45
CA ASP A 198 -1.81 -1.54 25.49
C ASP A 198 -0.66 -2.42 26.00
N GLN A 199 -0.51 -3.63 25.46
CA GLN A 199 0.51 -4.59 25.88
C GLN A 199 1.61 -4.69 24.83
N ASP A 200 2.80 -4.19 25.14
CA ASP A 200 3.99 -4.46 24.33
C ASP A 200 4.47 -5.89 24.56
N VAL A 201 4.10 -6.79 23.65
CA VAL A 201 4.56 -8.18 23.62
C VAL A 201 5.71 -8.38 22.65
N GLY A 202 6.21 -7.32 22.01
CA GLY A 202 7.35 -7.36 21.09
C GLY A 202 8.57 -8.10 21.66
N PRO A 203 9.02 -7.79 22.90
CA PRO A 203 10.13 -8.51 23.52
C PRO A 203 9.88 -10.01 23.75
N LEU A 204 8.62 -10.42 23.93
CA LEU A 204 8.25 -11.83 24.06
C LEU A 204 8.30 -12.53 22.70
N ILE A 205 7.85 -11.85 21.64
CA ILE A 205 7.97 -12.33 20.26
C ILE A 205 9.46 -12.47 19.88
N ASP A 206 10.31 -11.51 20.25
CA ASP A 206 11.76 -11.57 19.98
C ASP A 206 12.41 -12.79 20.62
N LYS A 207 12.11 -13.08 21.88
CA LYS A 207 12.60 -14.29 22.58
C LYS A 207 12.10 -15.58 21.92
N PHE A 208 10.82 -15.61 21.53
CA PHE A 208 10.26 -16.74 20.82
C PHE A 208 10.97 -16.95 19.46
N ALA A 209 11.16 -15.88 18.69
CA ALA A 209 11.82 -15.90 17.40
C ALA A 209 13.27 -16.40 17.51
N GLU A 210 14.02 -15.92 18.51
CA GLU A 210 15.38 -16.38 18.81
C GLU A 210 15.42 -17.89 19.10
N SER A 211 14.46 -18.41 19.88
CA SER A 211 14.36 -19.86 20.16
C SER A 211 14.11 -20.71 18.91
N LYS A 212 13.54 -20.11 17.86
CA LYS A 212 13.33 -20.74 16.55
C LYS A 212 14.50 -20.51 15.57
N GLY A 213 15.52 -19.78 15.98
CA GLY A 213 16.68 -19.45 15.13
C GLY A 213 16.37 -18.40 14.07
N LEU A 214 15.30 -17.61 14.26
CA LEU A 214 14.95 -16.50 13.39
C LEU A 214 15.84 -15.29 13.70
N VAL A 215 16.12 -14.49 12.68
CA VAL A 215 16.97 -13.30 12.79
C VAL A 215 16.13 -12.05 12.54
N PRO A 216 16.10 -11.06 13.45
CA PRO A 216 15.36 -9.82 13.25
C PRO A 216 15.68 -9.17 11.91
N LEU A 217 14.65 -8.76 11.16
CA LEU A 217 14.83 -8.24 9.81
C LEU A 217 15.70 -6.97 9.80
N SER A 218 15.67 -6.17 10.86
CA SER A 218 16.54 -4.99 11.05
C SER A 218 18.04 -5.29 11.09
N LYS A 219 18.44 -6.54 11.39
CA LYS A 219 19.84 -6.99 11.30
C LYS A 219 20.23 -7.37 9.87
N THR A 220 19.26 -7.72 9.03
CA THR A 220 19.47 -8.14 7.64
C THR A 220 19.32 -6.96 6.68
N LEU A 221 18.31 -6.11 6.88
CA LEU A 221 18.01 -4.92 6.08
C LEU A 221 18.37 -3.66 6.85
N LYS A 222 19.47 -3.02 6.46
CA LYS A 222 19.99 -1.84 7.16
C LYS A 222 18.99 -0.68 7.10
N GLY A 223 18.61 -0.17 8.26
CA GLY A 223 17.67 0.95 8.39
C GLY A 223 16.20 0.55 8.32
N PHE A 224 15.89 -0.75 8.30
CA PHE A 224 14.52 -1.23 8.44
C PHE A 224 13.98 -0.91 9.84
N THR A 225 12.84 -0.23 9.89
CA THR A 225 12.14 0.14 11.12
C THR A 225 10.65 -0.10 10.93
N LEU A 226 10.01 -0.65 11.95
CA LEU A 226 8.56 -0.74 12.02
C LEU A 226 8.00 0.52 12.71
N PRO A 227 6.76 0.94 12.40
CA PRO A 227 6.11 2.00 13.14
C PRO A 227 5.95 1.61 14.61
N ASP A 228 6.03 2.59 15.53
CA ASP A 228 5.91 2.37 16.98
C ASP A 228 4.59 1.69 17.39
N THR A 229 3.56 1.79 16.54
CA THR A 229 2.25 1.15 16.75
C THR A 229 2.24 -0.35 16.48
N ALA A 230 3.28 -0.91 15.85
CA ALA A 230 3.41 -2.34 15.56
C ALA A 230 3.94 -3.15 16.77
N MET A 231 3.34 -2.97 17.95
CA MET A 231 3.81 -3.61 19.19
C MET A 231 3.62 -5.13 19.20
N ASN A 232 2.65 -5.64 18.43
CA ASN A 232 2.27 -7.06 18.41
C ASN A 232 2.68 -7.78 17.12
N ILE A 233 3.48 -7.12 16.27
CA ILE A 233 3.90 -7.61 14.94
C ILE A 233 5.40 -7.35 14.80
N LYS A 234 6.18 -8.36 14.42
CA LYS A 234 7.62 -8.26 14.22
C LYS A 234 8.04 -9.04 12.98
N TYR A 235 9.10 -8.56 12.32
CA TYR A 235 9.58 -9.10 11.06
C TYR A 235 10.93 -9.77 11.27
N TYR A 236 11.10 -10.97 10.71
CA TYR A 236 12.30 -11.77 10.82
C TYR A 236 12.66 -12.40 9.48
N THR A 237 13.92 -12.78 9.34
CA THR A 237 14.39 -13.73 8.33
C THR A 237 14.53 -15.11 8.95
N ASP A 238 14.10 -16.15 8.23
CA ASP A 238 14.18 -17.55 8.63
C ASP A 238 15.28 -18.27 7.82
N PRO A 239 16.56 -18.15 8.22
CA PRO A 239 17.66 -18.71 7.44
C PRO A 239 17.68 -20.25 7.40
N ARG A 240 16.98 -20.92 8.33
CA ARG A 240 16.96 -22.39 8.45
C ARG A 240 15.66 -23.02 7.93
N GLY A 241 14.71 -22.21 7.49
CA GLY A 241 13.40 -22.67 7.05
C GLY A 241 12.51 -23.26 8.16
N SER A 242 12.76 -22.93 9.42
CA SER A 242 12.06 -23.48 10.58
C SER A 242 10.55 -23.17 10.62
N VAL A 243 10.16 -22.06 10.01
CA VAL A 243 8.80 -21.51 9.98
C VAL A 243 8.30 -21.32 8.55
N ILE A 244 9.13 -20.78 7.65
CA ILE A 244 8.71 -20.39 6.29
C ILE A 244 8.16 -21.56 5.47
N HIS A 245 8.63 -22.80 5.70
CA HIS A 245 8.13 -23.99 5.00
C HIS A 245 6.70 -24.37 5.39
N GLN A 246 6.19 -23.87 6.51
CA GLN A 246 4.80 -24.07 6.94
C GLN A 246 3.85 -23.07 6.25
N LEU A 247 4.39 -22.05 5.57
CA LEU A 247 3.63 -20.99 4.92
C LEU A 247 3.62 -21.25 3.40
N SER A 248 2.48 -21.71 2.89
CA SER A 248 2.32 -22.09 1.48
C SER A 248 1.95 -20.86 0.64
N ALA A 249 0.99 -20.06 1.10
CA ALA A 249 0.51 -18.85 0.45
C ALA A 249 0.89 -17.56 1.22
N PRO A 250 0.87 -16.38 0.57
CA PRO A 250 1.09 -15.08 1.24
C PRO A 250 0.10 -14.82 2.39
N ASP A 251 -1.15 -15.22 2.22
CA ASP A 251 -2.23 -15.00 3.20
C ASP A 251 -2.32 -16.12 4.24
N ASP A 252 -1.40 -17.10 4.21
CA ASP A 252 -1.38 -18.17 5.20
C ASP A 252 -1.02 -17.59 6.56
N ASN A 253 -1.93 -17.75 7.51
CA ASN A 253 -1.74 -17.34 8.88
C ASN A 253 -1.68 -18.58 9.77
N VAL A 254 -0.47 -19.07 10.03
CA VAL A 254 -0.24 -20.38 10.68
C VAL A 254 0.20 -20.18 12.12
N LYS A 255 -0.44 -20.88 13.06
CA LYS A 255 -0.01 -20.92 14.46
C LYS A 255 1.31 -21.68 14.56
N VAL A 256 2.38 -21.00 14.98
CA VAL A 256 3.75 -21.56 15.08
C VAL A 256 4.21 -21.80 16.51
N GLY A 257 3.44 -21.33 17.49
CA GLY A 257 3.74 -21.56 18.89
C GLY A 257 2.85 -20.76 19.83
N MET A 258 3.32 -20.65 21.07
CA MET A 258 2.67 -19.88 22.13
C MET A 258 3.75 -19.16 22.95
N LEU A 259 3.38 -18.03 23.53
CA LEU A 259 4.20 -17.31 24.50
C LEU A 259 3.42 -17.09 25.80
N THR A 260 4.14 -16.99 26.92
CA THR A 260 3.55 -16.69 28.23
C THR A 260 3.75 -15.22 28.53
N ALA A 261 2.66 -14.49 28.67
CA ALA A 261 2.65 -13.09 29.06
C ALA A 261 2.09 -12.93 30.48
N GLN A 262 2.34 -11.77 31.08
CA GLN A 262 1.83 -11.42 32.40
C GLN A 262 0.88 -10.23 32.28
N ARG A 263 -0.20 -10.26 33.04
CA ARG A 263 -1.15 -9.15 33.17
C ARG A 263 -1.38 -8.84 34.63
N THR A 264 -1.42 -7.56 34.97
CA THR A 264 -1.73 -7.09 36.31
C THR A 264 -3.21 -6.72 36.37
N PHE A 265 -3.92 -7.28 37.34
CA PHE A 265 -5.28 -6.91 37.71
C PHE A 265 -5.25 -6.06 38.97
N TYR A 266 -6.12 -5.07 39.04
CA TYR A 266 -6.30 -4.27 40.25
C TYR A 266 -7.68 -4.60 40.83
N GLY A 267 -7.68 -5.31 41.97
CA GLY A 267 -8.89 -5.67 42.72
C GLY A 267 -8.94 -4.99 44.08
N SER A 268 -9.98 -5.30 44.87
CA SER A 268 -10.15 -4.81 46.24
C SER A 268 -8.99 -5.19 47.17
N ASP A 269 -8.29 -6.28 46.87
CA ASP A 269 -7.18 -6.81 47.67
C ASP A 269 -5.79 -6.36 47.15
N GLY A 270 -5.74 -5.43 46.20
CA GLY A 270 -4.52 -4.91 45.60
C GLY A 270 -4.21 -5.43 44.19
N ALA A 271 -2.96 -5.25 43.76
CA ALA A 271 -2.51 -5.66 42.43
C ALA A 271 -2.16 -7.15 42.40
N LEU A 272 -2.80 -7.90 41.49
CA LEU A 272 -2.56 -9.32 41.25
C LEU A 272 -1.97 -9.54 39.85
N THR A 273 -0.77 -10.10 39.77
CA THR A 273 -0.15 -10.51 38.50
C THR A 273 -0.58 -11.93 38.14
N GLN A 274 -1.23 -12.10 36.98
CA GLN A 274 -1.63 -13.40 36.45
C GLN A 274 -0.88 -13.69 35.14
N SER A 275 -0.35 -14.90 35.02
CA SER A 275 0.19 -15.38 33.74
C SER A 275 -0.94 -15.82 32.82
N TYR A 276 -0.80 -15.58 31.53
CA TYR A 276 -1.71 -16.06 30.49
C TYR A 276 -0.91 -16.39 29.22
N THR A 277 -1.49 -17.24 28.37
CA THR A 277 -0.86 -17.68 27.13
C THR A 277 -1.39 -16.88 25.95
N LEU A 278 -0.51 -16.60 25.00
CA LEU A 278 -0.81 -15.97 23.73
C LEU A 278 -0.33 -16.88 22.61
N ASP A 279 -1.18 -17.08 21.61
CA ASP A 279 -0.80 -17.79 20.40
C ASP A 279 0.07 -16.89 19.52
N VAL A 280 1.15 -17.48 19.00
CA VAL A 280 2.05 -16.85 18.03
C VAL A 280 1.72 -17.40 16.65
N TYR A 281 1.40 -16.50 15.74
CA TYR A 281 1.14 -16.82 14.35
C TYR A 281 2.26 -16.29 13.46
N ALA A 282 2.48 -16.98 12.35
CA ALA A 282 3.39 -16.58 11.29
C ALA A 282 2.64 -16.40 9.98
N LEU A 283 3.07 -15.40 9.20
CA LEU A 283 2.62 -15.16 7.83
C LEU A 283 3.79 -14.62 6.98
N LYS A 284 3.64 -14.68 5.66
CA LYS A 284 4.58 -14.05 4.72
C LYS A 284 4.19 -12.59 4.50
N PRO A 285 5.14 -11.70 4.18
CA PRO A 285 4.78 -10.34 3.77
C PRO A 285 3.76 -10.34 2.62
N GLY A 286 2.65 -9.63 2.84
CA GLY A 286 1.57 -9.48 1.89
C GLY A 286 1.88 -8.45 0.80
N MET A 287 0.95 -8.31 -0.15
CA MET A 287 1.10 -7.42 -1.30
C MET A 287 1.30 -5.95 -0.92
N ASN A 288 0.72 -5.51 0.20
CA ASN A 288 0.73 -4.12 0.68
C ASN A 288 1.60 -3.89 1.93
N ASP A 289 2.41 -4.87 2.34
CA ASP A 289 3.36 -4.71 3.45
C ASP A 289 4.60 -3.91 3.03
#